data_AF-A0A7X2VHV5-F1
#
_entry.id   AF-A0A7X2VHV5-F1
#
_cell.length_a   1.000
_cell.length_b   1.000
_cell.length_c   1.000
_cell.angle_alpha   90.00
_cell.angle_beta   90.00
_cell.angle_gamma   90.00
#
_symmetry.space_group_name_H-M   'P 1'
#
loop_
_entity.id
_entity.type
_entity.pdbx_description
1 polymer ?
#
loop_
_entity_poly.entity_id
_entity_poly.type
_entity_poly.pdbx_seq_one_letter_code
_entity_poly.pdbx_strand_id
1 'polypeptide(L)'
;MKYRKKPVVIEAVQFVDTEESILKLSELGLDPVRIDYADLDNPILKIETLEGVIIATEGDYIIKGVQGEFYPCKPDIFAETYEKVE
;
A
#
# COMPACT_ATOMS: atom_id res chain seq x y z
N MET A 1 15.41 -25.11 -15.55
CA MET A 1 14.10 -25.66 -15.11
C MET A 1 13.09 -24.52 -15.07
N LYS A 2 11.80 -24.79 -15.34
CA LYS A 2 10.73 -23.77 -15.35
C LYS A 2 9.86 -23.92 -14.11
N TYR A 3 9.50 -22.81 -13.48
CA TYR A 3 8.68 -22.74 -12.27
C TYR A 3 7.56 -21.73 -12.47
N ARG A 4 6.43 -21.92 -11.79
CA ARG A 4 5.31 -20.96 -11.76
C ARG A 4 5.18 -20.36 -10.36
N LYS A 5 4.83 -19.07 -10.27
CA LYS A 5 4.48 -18.43 -9.00
C LYS A 5 3.24 -19.11 -8.41
N LYS A 6 3.17 -19.25 -7.09
CA LYS A 6 1.96 -19.72 -6.42
C LYS A 6 0.88 -18.64 -6.51
N PRO A 7 -0.42 -18.99 -6.61
CA PRO A 7 -1.48 -18.02 -6.39
C PRO A 7 -1.41 -17.54 -4.93
N VAL A 8 -1.40 -16.23 -4.73
CA VAL A 8 -1.30 -15.60 -3.40
C VAL A 8 -2.44 -14.59 -3.29
N VAL A 9 -3.25 -14.74 -2.24
CA VAL A 9 -4.20 -13.71 -1.80
C VAL A 9 -3.43 -12.71 -0.94
N ILE A 10 -3.65 -11.43 -1.17
CA ILE A 10 -3.02 -10.33 -0.44
C ILE A 10 -4.05 -9.49 0.28
N GLU A 11 -3.60 -8.75 1.29
CA GLU A 11 -4.37 -7.67 1.90
C GLU A 11 -3.83 -6.35 1.36
N ALA A 12 -4.73 -5.44 0.97
CA ALA A 12 -4.36 -4.12 0.48
C ALA A 12 -5.42 -3.08 0.81
N VAL A 13 -4.97 -1.85 1.05
CA VAL A 13 -5.83 -0.69 1.28
C VAL A 13 -5.42 0.41 0.32
N GLN A 14 -6.39 1.02 -0.36
CA GLN A 14 -6.11 2.20 -1.18
C GLN A 14 -5.87 3.41 -0.26
N PHE A 15 -4.74 4.09 -0.44
CA PHE A 15 -4.46 5.35 0.24
C PHE A 15 -5.27 6.47 -0.39
N VAL A 16 -6.17 7.04 0.39
CA VAL A 16 -6.95 8.24 0.07
C VAL A 16 -6.85 9.13 1.31
N ASP A 17 -6.69 10.45 1.18
CA ASP A 17 -6.48 11.32 2.36
C ASP A 17 -7.81 11.56 3.11
N THR A 18 -8.29 10.51 3.75
CA THR A 18 -9.53 10.44 4.51
C THR A 18 -9.29 9.66 5.79
N GLU A 19 -9.99 10.02 6.86
CA GLU A 19 -9.89 9.32 8.15
C GLU A 19 -10.14 7.81 7.99
N GLU A 20 -11.13 7.41 7.18
CA GLU A 20 -11.45 6.00 6.95
C GLU A 20 -10.28 5.22 6.31
N SER A 21 -9.64 5.78 5.27
CA SER A 21 -8.50 5.13 4.63
C SER A 21 -7.30 5.05 5.57
N ILE A 22 -7.04 6.11 6.34
CA ILE A 22 -5.96 6.17 7.33
C ILE A 22 -6.15 5.13 8.43
N LEU A 23 -7.38 4.97 8.94
CA LEU A 23 -7.72 3.94 9.90
C LEU A 23 -7.50 2.54 9.32
N LYS A 24 -7.96 2.28 8.09
CA LYS A 24 -7.73 0.99 7.41
C LYS A 24 -6.26 0.68 7.20
N LEU A 25 -5.42 1.69 6.90
CA LEU A 25 -3.96 1.50 6.80
C LEU A 25 -3.36 1.09 8.16
N SER A 26 -3.81 1.71 9.25
CA SER A 26 -3.41 1.32 10.60
C SER A 26 -3.88 -0.10 10.94
N GLU A 27 -5.12 -0.46 10.62
CA GLU A 27 -5.68 -1.81 10.81
C GLU A 27 -4.97 -2.88 9.97
N LEU A 28 -4.50 -2.52 8.77
CA LEU A 28 -3.65 -3.36 7.93
C LEU A 28 -2.30 -3.66 8.63
N GLY A 29 -1.90 -2.84 9.61
CA GLY A 29 -0.70 -2.97 10.41
C GLY A 29 0.40 -1.97 10.05
N LEU A 30 0.10 -0.95 9.24
CA LEU A 30 1.03 0.14 8.95
C LEU A 30 1.01 1.10 10.15
N ASP A 31 1.92 0.91 11.10
CA ASP A 31 2.00 1.72 12.32
C ASP A 31 3.46 2.18 12.58
N PRO A 32 3.74 3.50 12.64
CA PRO A 32 2.79 4.61 12.46
C PRO A 32 2.44 4.88 10.99
N VAL A 33 1.20 5.31 10.73
CA VAL A 33 0.81 5.92 9.45
C VAL A 33 1.39 7.33 9.38
N ARG A 34 2.35 7.57 8.47
CA ARG A 34 3.06 8.85 8.35
C ARG A 34 2.71 9.56 7.05
N ILE A 35 1.82 10.54 7.13
CA ILE A 35 1.45 11.38 5.99
C ILE A 35 2.19 12.71 6.07
N ASP A 36 2.78 13.13 4.96
CA ASP A 36 3.42 14.42 4.79
C ASP A 36 2.51 15.34 3.99
N TYR A 37 2.22 16.50 4.59
CA TYR A 37 1.35 17.55 4.09
C TYR A 37 2.11 18.81 3.67
N ALA A 38 3.41 18.68 3.35
CA ALA A 38 4.21 19.79 2.83
C ALA A 38 3.59 20.42 1.57
N ASP A 39 2.93 19.59 0.75
CA ASP A 39 2.00 20.02 -0.30
C ASP A 39 0.58 19.57 0.10
N LEU A 40 -0.29 20.53 0.42
CA LEU A 40 -1.66 20.26 0.88
C LEU A 40 -2.55 19.69 -0.23
N ASP A 41 -2.23 19.97 -1.49
CA ASP A 41 -2.98 19.46 -2.64
C ASP A 41 -2.51 18.06 -3.05
N ASN A 42 -1.32 17.63 -2.59
CA ASN A 42 -0.71 16.35 -2.95
C ASN A 42 -0.09 15.67 -1.72
N PRO A 43 -0.90 15.23 -0.74
CA PRO A 43 -0.40 14.52 0.43
C PRO A 43 0.28 13.21 0.01
N ILE A 44 1.37 12.89 0.70
CA ILE A 44 2.13 11.66 0.45
C ILE A 44 2.24 10.81 1.71
N LEU A 45 2.06 9.50 1.55
CA LEU A 45 2.30 8.53 2.60
C LEU A 45 3.75 8.07 2.54
N LYS A 46 4.46 8.16 3.68
CA LYS A 46 5.83 7.69 3.84
C LYS A 46 5.84 6.33 4.52
N ILE A 47 6.35 5.32 3.81
CA ILE A 47 6.48 3.95 4.29
C ILE A 47 7.95 3.66 4.56
N GLU A 48 8.28 3.35 5.81
CA GLU A 48 9.64 2.93 6.16
C GLU A 48 9.85 1.46 5.79
N THR A 49 10.88 1.21 4.98
CA THR A 49 11.33 -0.13 4.59
C THR A 49 12.80 -0.33 4.95
N LEU A 50 13.31 -1.55 4.83
CA LEU A 50 14.72 -1.85 5.10
C LEU A 50 15.66 -1.16 4.09
N GLU A 51 15.16 -0.88 2.90
CA GLU A 51 15.85 -0.21 1.80
C GLU A 51 15.73 1.32 1.85
N GLY A 52 14.94 1.85 2.79
CA GLY A 52 14.70 3.28 2.98
C GLY A 52 13.23 3.67 2.96
N VAL A 53 12.95 4.97 2.88
CA VAL A 53 11.58 5.47 2.82
C VAL A 53 11.05 5.37 1.40
N ILE A 54 9.92 4.67 1.24
CA ILE A 54 9.17 4.63 -0.01
C ILE A 54 7.98 5.59 0.11
N ILE A 55 7.64 6.25 -0.99
CA ILE A 55 6.55 7.22 -1.06
C ILE A 55 5.37 6.61 -1.81
N ALA A 56 4.18 6.72 -1.24
CA ALA A 56 2.91 6.50 -1.92
C ALA A 56 2.18 7.83 -2.10
N THR A 57 1.56 8.01 -3.26
CA THR A 57 0.69 9.15 -3.53
C THR A 57 -0.76 8.75 -3.35
N GLU A 58 -1.64 9.73 -3.17
CA GLU A 58 -3.08 9.46 -3.14
C GLU A 58 -3.54 8.62 -4.35
N GLY A 59 -4.39 7.63 -4.11
CA GLY A 59 -4.86 6.65 -5.08
C GLY A 59 -4.04 5.36 -5.17
N ASP A 60 -2.81 5.33 -4.65
CA ASP A 60 -1.97 4.13 -4.63
C ASP A 60 -2.54 3.09 -3.64
N TYR A 61 -2.40 1.81 -3.99
CA TYR A 61 -2.70 0.70 -3.09
C TYR A 61 -1.50 0.36 -2.23
N ILE A 62 -1.69 0.31 -0.92
CA ILE A 62 -0.69 -0.16 0.03
C ILE A 62 -0.94 -1.64 0.27
N ILE A 63 -0.01 -2.46 -0.20
CA ILE A 63 -0.10 -3.91 -0.09
C ILE A 63 0.75 -4.37 1.09
N LYS A 64 0.18 -5.29 1.88
CA LYS A 64 0.91 -6.00 2.93
C LYS A 64 1.56 -7.26 2.36
N GLY A 65 2.89 -7.31 2.47
CA GLY A 65 3.70 -8.45 2.11
C GLY A 65 3.70 -9.54 3.17
N VAL A 66 4.31 -10.68 2.85
CA VAL A 66 4.20 -11.91 3.65
C VAL A 66 5.03 -11.82 4.93
N GLN A 67 6.09 -11.00 4.96
CA GLN A 67 6.92 -10.78 6.14
C GLN A 67 6.53 -9.51 6.89
N GLY A 68 5.36 -8.93 6.58
CA GLY A 68 4.87 -7.69 7.17
C GLY A 68 5.44 -6.43 6.53
N GLU A 69 6.18 -6.55 5.41
CA GLU A 69 6.60 -5.41 4.60
C GLU A 69 5.41 -4.72 3.94
N PHE A 70 5.52 -3.41 3.71
CA PHE A 70 4.50 -2.64 3.01
C PHE A 70 5.08 -2.02 1.76
N TYR A 71 4.33 -2.04 0.67
CA TYR A 71 4.75 -1.45 -0.60
C TYR A 71 3.57 -0.77 -1.30
N PRO A 72 3.80 0.40 -1.92
CA PRO A 72 2.79 1.02 -2.75
C PRO A 72 2.71 0.33 -4.12
N CYS A 73 1.52 0.32 -4.69
CA CYS A 73 1.22 -0.19 -6.01
C CYS A 73 0.31 0.81 -6.72
N LYS A 74 0.67 1.20 -7.95
CA LYS A 74 -0.15 2.12 -8.74
C LYS A 74 -1.51 1.49 -9.06
N PRO A 75 -2.60 2.27 -9.06
CA PRO A 75 -3.96 1.73 -9.16
C PRO A 75 -4.23 0.99 -10.47
N ASP A 76 -3.64 1.44 -11.58
CA ASP A 76 -3.67 0.76 -12.87
C ASP A 76 -2.97 -0.60 -12.82
N ILE A 77 -1.75 -0.64 -12.27
CA ILE A 77 -0.99 -1.89 -12.07
C ILE A 77 -1.73 -2.84 -11.13
N PHE A 78 -2.33 -2.31 -10.06
CA PHE A 78 -3.08 -3.10 -9.09
C PHE A 78 -4.28 -3.78 -9.76
N ALA A 79 -5.09 -3.03 -10.52
CA ALA A 79 -6.26 -3.54 -11.22
C ALA A 79 -5.92 -4.58 -12.32
N GLU A 80 -4.76 -4.45 -12.96
CA GLU A 80 -4.27 -5.44 -13.93
C GLU A 80 -3.73 -6.72 -13.27
N THR A 81 -3.24 -6.62 -12.04
CA THR A 81 -2.54 -7.72 -11.34
C THR A 81 -3.42 -8.49 -10.38
N TYR A 82 -4.41 -7.83 -9.76
CA TYR A 82 -5.20 -8.37 -8.66
C TYR A 82 -6.69 -8.26 -8.96
N GLU A 83 -7.42 -9.29 -8.55
CA GLU A 83 -8.88 -9.31 -8.53
C GLU A 83 -9.37 -9.45 -7.08
N LYS A 84 -10.56 -8.91 -6.79
CA LYS A 84 -11.15 -9.04 -5.46
C LYS A 84 -11.57 -10.49 -5.24
N VAL A 85 -11.14 -11.06 -4.13
CA VAL A 85 -11.53 -12.39 -3.66
C VAL A 85 -12.39 -12.26 -2.39
N GLU A 86 -13.24 -13.25 -2.12
CA GLU A 86 -14.14 -13.32 -0.94
C GLU A 86 -13.41 -13.74 0.35
#